data_AF-A0A820XYG2-F1
#
_entry.id   AF-A0A820XYG2-F1
#
_cell.length_a   1.000
_cell.length_b   1.000
_cell.length_c   1.000
_cell.angle_alpha   90.00
_cell.angle_beta   90.00
_cell.angle_gamma   90.00
#
_symmetry.space_group_name_H-M   'P 1'
#
loop_
_entity.id
_entity.type
_entity.pdbx_description
1 polymer ?
#
loop_
_entity_poly.entity_id
_entity_poly.type
_entity_poly.pdbx_seq_one_letter_code
_entity_poly.pdbx_strand_id
1 'polypeptide(L)'
;MVRKKSVASKAKTRKESYKRQQEIRSKISRSWRILLVTIKAIKKFLRFRRIVKNKSDSKKCVNISQNDLIDSNCFNYRNHKEIKSCFYNTMQLPTEIDDQKIIKDILNKIVSRVSRLQNERIRQCKKRNNKKQIQNEINNESCDDNISEKNNLTKKKASRKMVLRKKPSSRSKKFYQNKYKTNIAFRDKEKKRINSYISMKYHTSLNTREKIKSQSKIYYFNKYRDNSNFRDKVKTQSKITILKKYHSDSDFRDKVKTQSKITILNKYHTNSNFRNKYKARMKTEVLKKYYTNNSIRLKMIQTALNSYHINKTLTTQKSRQLYNQRRRILKKYSNIESHKSIIKHSNLYIDKLKEFRKIIQEGPDYVCISCGLALFRHQVIPFIKEKYSKEGILSQIEKHIQVNFNNNSSMQQQWICRLCSDKIKKQQLPARAISNKLELCKIPSELKRLNNLEKHLIALRLPFMKILNLTSGKLSSRLSQKGTKGPLHCVPSDVQETVTTLPRPLDKSMMVRLQLKRRLKYKAIWEEQLINPTDVRDALLILTK
;
A
#
# COMPACT_ATOMS: atom_id res chain seq x y z
N MET A 1 44.73 -22.61 33.08
CA MET A 1 45.24 -21.33 33.63
C MET A 1 44.84 -20.15 32.74
N VAL A 2 43.96 -19.24 33.19
CA VAL A 2 43.59 -18.03 32.42
C VAL A 2 44.56 -16.91 32.79
N ARG A 3 45.49 -16.54 31.89
CA ARG A 3 46.42 -15.41 32.08
C ARG A 3 45.64 -14.11 32.30
N LYS A 4 45.70 -13.56 33.52
CA LYS A 4 45.10 -12.26 33.84
C LYS A 4 45.85 -11.18 33.04
N LYS A 5 45.09 -10.45 32.22
CA LYS A 5 45.60 -9.29 31.46
C LYS A 5 46.23 -8.26 32.40
N SER A 6 47.45 -7.80 32.08
CA SER A 6 48.18 -6.79 32.86
C SER A 6 47.37 -5.50 33.01
N VAL A 7 47.60 -4.76 34.11
CA VAL A 7 46.89 -3.51 34.44
C VAL A 7 46.99 -2.49 33.30
N ALA A 8 48.16 -2.38 32.67
CA ALA A 8 48.40 -1.53 31.50
C ALA A 8 47.50 -1.89 30.30
N SER A 9 47.31 -3.18 30.01
CA SER A 9 46.45 -3.61 28.91
C SER A 9 44.96 -3.31 29.18
N LYS A 10 44.53 -3.39 30.45
CA LYS A 10 43.17 -3.00 30.85
C LYS A 10 42.95 -1.49 30.72
N ALA A 11 43.93 -0.68 31.12
CA ALA A 11 43.89 0.78 30.96
C ALA A 11 43.80 1.20 29.48
N LYS A 12 44.60 0.57 28.59
CA LYS A 12 44.58 0.83 27.14
C LYS A 12 43.21 0.52 26.53
N THR A 13 42.63 -0.65 26.87
CA THR A 13 41.27 -1.01 26.39
C THR A 13 40.16 -0.09 26.90
N ARG A 14 40.29 0.45 28.12
CA ARG A 14 39.35 1.45 28.66
C ARG A 14 39.45 2.78 27.92
N LYS A 15 40.68 3.26 27.67
CA LYS A 15 40.92 4.51 26.92
C LYS A 15 40.41 4.43 25.48
N GLU A 16 40.60 3.30 24.81
CA GLU A 16 40.04 3.04 23.47
C GLU A 16 38.51 2.95 23.48
N SER A 17 37.91 2.30 24.49
CA SER A 17 36.46 2.24 24.64
C SER A 17 35.84 3.62 24.87
N TYR A 18 36.51 4.48 25.65
CA TYR A 18 36.05 5.84 25.92
C TYR A 18 36.13 6.72 24.66
N LYS A 19 37.23 6.65 23.91
CA LYS A 19 37.36 7.32 22.60
C LYS A 19 36.25 6.88 21.62
N ARG A 20 35.96 5.58 21.53
CA ARG A 20 34.86 5.06 20.68
C ARG A 20 33.48 5.58 21.12
N GLN A 21 33.24 5.68 22.44
CA GLN A 21 31.99 6.22 22.95
C GLN A 21 31.84 7.72 22.65
N GLN A 22 32.94 8.49 22.72
CA GLN A 22 32.94 9.89 22.32
C GLN A 22 32.69 10.07 20.82
N GLU A 23 33.30 9.27 19.95
CA GLU A 23 33.03 9.29 18.51
C GLU A 23 31.57 8.94 18.17
N ILE A 24 30.98 7.96 18.85
CA ILE A 24 29.57 7.60 18.65
C ILE A 24 28.66 8.75 19.09
N ARG A 25 28.95 9.39 20.23
CA ARG A 25 28.21 10.56 20.70
C ARG A 25 28.32 11.74 19.74
N SER A 26 29.50 12.00 19.16
CA SER A 26 29.66 13.07 18.16
C SER A 26 28.91 12.78 16.86
N LYS A 27 28.95 11.53 16.36
CA LYS A 27 28.19 11.10 15.17
C LYS A 27 26.67 11.20 15.35
N ILE A 28 26.18 10.83 16.54
CA ILE A 28 24.76 10.98 16.88
C ILE A 28 24.38 12.47 16.93
N SER A 29 25.19 13.30 17.60
CA SER A 29 24.97 14.75 17.67
C SER A 29 24.95 15.40 16.28
N ARG A 30 25.90 15.04 15.40
CA ARG A 30 25.94 15.50 14.00
C ARG A 30 24.70 15.07 13.21
N SER A 31 24.27 13.81 13.37
CA SER A 31 23.04 13.30 12.71
C SER A 31 21.79 14.05 13.15
N TRP A 32 21.66 14.36 14.45
CA TRP A 32 20.55 15.15 14.99
C TRP A 32 20.57 16.60 14.50
N ARG A 33 21.75 17.23 14.39
CA ARG A 33 21.88 18.58 13.80
C ARG A 33 21.42 18.62 12.35
N ILE A 34 21.84 17.64 11.52
CA ILE A 34 21.40 17.53 10.12
C ILE A 34 19.88 17.36 10.04
N LEU A 35 19.30 16.52 10.91
CA LEU A 35 17.85 16.30 10.95
C LEU A 35 17.07 17.57 11.33
N LEU A 36 17.54 18.33 12.33
CA LEU A 36 16.89 19.58 12.73
C LEU A 36 16.96 20.66 11.65
N VAL A 37 18.11 20.81 10.99
CA VAL A 37 18.28 21.79 9.90
C VAL A 37 17.43 21.41 8.68
N THR A 38 17.37 20.14 8.32
CA THR A 38 16.50 19.66 7.22
C THR A 38 15.01 19.88 7.53
N ILE A 39 14.56 19.63 8.76
CA ILE A 39 13.18 19.91 9.17
C ILE A 39 12.87 21.41 9.10
N LYS A 40 13.77 22.29 9.55
CA LYS A 40 13.61 23.75 9.43
C LYS A 40 13.52 24.18 7.97
N ALA A 41 14.37 23.65 7.09
CA ALA A 41 14.36 23.93 5.66
C ALA A 41 13.05 23.49 4.99
N ILE A 42 12.52 22.31 5.35
CA ILE A 42 11.23 21.81 4.85
C ILE A 42 10.09 22.72 5.32
N LYS A 43 10.07 23.13 6.59
CA LYS A 43 9.06 24.06 7.11
C LYS A 43 9.08 25.40 6.36
N LYS A 44 10.27 25.94 6.08
CA LYS A 44 10.43 27.19 5.30
C LYS A 44 9.93 27.03 3.86
N PHE A 45 10.26 25.92 3.20
CA PHE A 45 9.77 25.58 1.85
C PHE A 45 8.24 25.47 1.79
N LEU A 46 7.63 24.78 2.76
CA LEU A 46 6.16 24.62 2.82
C LEU A 46 5.44 25.96 3.11
N ARG A 47 6.01 26.84 3.95
CA ARG A 47 5.50 28.20 4.17
C ARG A 47 5.56 29.03 2.89
N PHE A 48 6.70 29.03 2.19
CA PHE A 48 6.87 29.76 0.93
C PHE A 48 5.86 29.29 -0.14
N ARG A 49 5.62 27.97 -0.21
CA ARG A 49 4.59 27.38 -1.09
C ARG A 49 3.17 27.85 -0.75
N ARG A 50 2.83 27.99 0.54
CA ARG A 50 1.52 28.47 0.98
C ARG A 50 1.29 29.92 0.55
N ILE A 51 2.33 30.77 0.63
CA ILE A 51 2.30 32.16 0.16
C ILE A 51 2.09 32.24 -1.35
N VAL A 52 2.82 31.43 -2.14
CA VAL A 52 2.68 31.41 -3.61
C VAL A 52 1.28 30.93 -4.05
N LYS A 53 0.69 29.96 -3.34
CA LYS A 53 -0.66 29.47 -3.64
C LYS A 53 -1.73 30.53 -3.36
N ASN A 54 -1.59 31.28 -2.26
CA ASN A 54 -2.52 32.36 -1.92
C ASN A 54 -2.45 33.51 -2.94
N LYS A 55 -1.26 33.82 -3.51
CA LYS A 55 -1.10 34.80 -4.60
C LYS A 55 -1.65 34.34 -5.96
N SER A 56 -1.74 33.02 -6.22
CA SER A 56 -2.34 32.50 -7.46
C SER A 56 -3.86 32.42 -7.39
N ASP A 57 -4.41 32.24 -6.19
CA ASP A 57 -5.86 32.16 -5.97
C ASP A 57 -6.50 33.56 -5.91
N SER A 58 -5.76 34.62 -5.56
CA SER A 58 -6.22 36.02 -5.57
C SER A 58 -6.26 36.71 -6.94
N LYS A 59 -5.88 36.02 -8.03
CA LYS A 59 -5.96 36.55 -9.41
C LYS A 59 -7.26 36.21 -10.15
N LYS A 60 -8.26 35.70 -9.43
CA LYS A 60 -9.62 35.56 -9.95
C LYS A 60 -10.54 36.46 -9.13
N CYS A 61 -11.08 37.45 -9.82
CA CYS A 61 -12.11 38.41 -9.43
C CYS A 61 -11.63 39.79 -8.97
N VAL A 62 -12.24 40.79 -9.63
CA VAL A 62 -12.42 42.22 -9.32
C VAL A 62 -11.45 43.23 -9.96
N ASN A 63 -12.06 44.09 -10.79
CA ASN A 63 -11.55 45.32 -11.43
C ASN A 63 -11.16 46.37 -10.39
N ILE A 64 -9.93 46.91 -10.44
CA ILE A 64 -9.60 48.25 -9.91
C ILE A 64 -8.57 48.93 -10.83
N SER A 65 -8.76 50.24 -10.98
CA SER A 65 -8.14 51.32 -11.76
C SER A 65 -6.60 51.32 -11.93
N GLN A 66 -6.18 52.06 -12.96
CA GLN A 66 -4.94 51.97 -13.73
C GLN A 66 -3.79 52.90 -13.25
N ASN A 67 -3.79 53.36 -11.99
CA ASN A 67 -2.89 54.45 -11.58
C ASN A 67 -1.76 54.16 -10.57
N ASP A 68 -1.54 52.92 -10.14
CA ASP A 68 -0.35 52.58 -9.32
C ASP A 68 0.55 51.56 -10.03
N LEU A 69 0.96 51.90 -11.26
CA LEU A 69 2.07 51.26 -11.95
C LEU A 69 3.39 51.79 -11.36
N ILE A 70 3.90 51.07 -10.35
CA ILE A 70 5.35 51.05 -10.12
C ILE A 70 5.99 50.10 -11.14
N ASP A 71 7.12 50.58 -11.62
CA ASP A 71 7.82 50.22 -12.83
C ASP A 71 8.14 48.73 -13.04
N SER A 72 8.18 48.41 -14.32
CA SER A 72 8.31 47.14 -14.97
C SER A 72 9.65 46.44 -14.73
N ASN A 73 9.90 45.84 -13.54
CA ASN A 73 11.04 44.90 -13.42
C ASN A 73 11.02 43.86 -12.28
N CYS A 74 9.85 43.38 -11.82
CA CYS A 74 9.82 42.40 -10.73
C CYS A 74 8.85 41.21 -10.95
N PHE A 75 9.44 40.02 -11.14
CA PHE A 75 8.90 38.68 -10.89
C PHE A 75 7.89 38.07 -11.88
N ASN A 76 8.39 37.71 -13.06
CA ASN A 76 7.82 36.63 -13.89
C ASN A 76 8.74 35.40 -13.86
N TYR A 77 8.78 34.66 -12.74
CA TYR A 77 9.54 33.40 -12.69
C TYR A 77 8.71 32.22 -13.21
N ARG A 78 8.97 31.83 -14.45
CA ARG A 78 8.37 30.65 -15.12
C ARG A 78 9.29 29.43 -15.13
N ASN A 79 10.50 29.50 -14.56
CA ASN A 79 11.48 28.42 -14.70
C ASN A 79 11.94 27.79 -13.37
N HIS A 80 12.08 26.46 -13.38
CA HIS A 80 12.67 25.61 -12.33
C HIS A 80 14.07 26.07 -11.85
N LYS A 81 14.76 26.91 -12.64
CA LYS A 81 16.07 27.48 -12.30
C LYS A 81 15.98 28.64 -11.29
N GLU A 82 14.91 29.42 -11.30
CA GLU A 82 14.77 30.65 -10.48
C GLU A 82 14.33 30.33 -9.05
N ILE A 83 13.47 29.30 -8.88
CA ILE A 83 13.10 28.78 -7.55
C ILE A 83 14.34 28.22 -6.81
N LYS A 84 15.29 27.65 -7.57
CA LYS A 84 16.55 27.16 -7.00
C LYS A 84 17.41 28.31 -6.48
N SER A 85 17.61 29.40 -7.23
CA SER A 85 18.51 30.48 -6.79
C SER A 85 17.97 31.24 -5.57
N CYS A 86 16.67 31.56 -5.52
CA CYS A 86 16.08 32.26 -4.36
C CYS A 86 16.06 31.43 -3.07
N PHE A 87 15.92 30.10 -3.15
CA PHE A 87 15.85 29.24 -1.97
C PHE A 87 17.23 29.03 -1.31
N TYR A 88 18.31 28.96 -2.10
CA TYR A 88 19.66 28.80 -1.55
C TYR A 88 20.22 30.10 -0.96
N ASN A 89 19.83 31.27 -1.47
CA ASN A 89 20.37 32.57 -1.03
C ASN A 89 19.83 33.05 0.34
N THR A 90 18.77 32.44 0.88
CA THR A 90 18.12 32.89 2.13
C THR A 90 18.30 31.91 3.31
N MET A 91 19.17 30.91 3.20
CA MET A 91 19.47 29.96 4.27
C MET A 91 20.90 30.17 4.78
N GLN A 92 21.05 30.67 6.01
CA GLN A 92 22.31 30.53 6.75
C GLN A 92 22.50 29.04 7.08
N LEU A 93 23.43 28.39 6.39
CA LEU A 93 23.74 26.97 6.51
C LEU A 93 24.92 26.75 7.49
N PRO A 94 25.00 25.59 8.16
CA PRO A 94 26.12 25.23 9.04
C PRO A 94 27.47 25.22 8.30
N THR A 95 28.57 25.49 9.01
CA THR A 95 29.91 25.79 8.48
C THR A 95 30.69 24.60 7.89
N GLU A 96 30.30 23.33 8.15
CA GLU A 96 31.00 22.15 7.60
C GLU A 96 30.50 21.76 6.20
N ILE A 97 31.40 21.74 5.21
CA ILE A 97 31.15 21.54 3.76
C ILE A 97 30.40 20.23 3.45
N ASP A 98 30.72 19.14 4.15
CA ASP A 98 30.11 17.82 3.91
C ASP A 98 28.63 17.76 4.33
N ASP A 99 28.27 18.42 5.43
CA ASP A 99 26.89 18.45 5.93
C ASP A 99 26.01 19.31 5.02
N GLN A 100 26.57 20.39 4.44
CA GLN A 100 25.88 21.19 3.43
C GLN A 100 25.54 20.37 2.18
N LYS A 101 26.45 19.51 1.72
CA LYS A 101 26.23 18.65 0.54
C LYS A 101 25.12 17.63 0.78
N ILE A 102 25.12 16.98 1.96
CA ILE A 102 24.07 16.02 2.37
C ILE A 102 22.71 16.70 2.44
N ILE A 103 22.63 17.88 3.08
CA ILE A 103 21.39 18.65 3.21
C ILE A 103 20.88 19.09 1.82
N LYS A 104 21.76 19.55 0.94
CA LYS A 104 21.43 19.98 -0.43
C LYS A 104 20.86 18.84 -1.28
N ASP A 105 21.39 17.63 -1.14
CA ASP A 105 20.90 16.43 -1.84
C ASP A 105 19.53 15.96 -1.34
N ILE A 106 19.31 15.99 -0.02
CA ILE A 106 18.00 15.67 0.57
C ILE A 106 16.94 16.65 0.06
N LEU A 107 17.25 17.95 0.05
CA LEU A 107 16.35 19.00 -0.44
C LEU A 107 16.06 18.85 -1.93
N ASN A 108 17.08 18.58 -2.76
CA ASN A 108 16.90 18.35 -4.20
C ASN A 108 15.96 17.17 -4.50
N LYS A 109 16.08 16.06 -3.74
CA LYS A 109 15.20 14.89 -3.89
C LYS A 109 13.75 15.21 -3.53
N ILE A 110 13.53 15.97 -2.45
CA ILE A 110 12.18 16.37 -2.00
C ILE A 110 11.54 17.31 -3.03
N VAL A 111 12.25 18.36 -3.45
CA VAL A 111 11.76 19.34 -4.45
C VAL A 111 11.42 18.65 -5.78
N SER A 112 12.27 17.73 -6.24
CA SER A 112 12.01 16.96 -7.46
C SER A 112 10.75 16.09 -7.36
N ARG A 113 10.53 15.42 -6.22
CA ARG A 113 9.36 14.58 -5.98
C ARG A 113 8.06 15.38 -5.93
N VAL A 114 8.07 16.54 -5.27
CA VAL A 114 6.90 17.43 -5.20
C VAL A 114 6.56 18.02 -6.57
N SER A 115 7.55 18.44 -7.35
CA SER A 115 7.35 18.94 -8.72
C SER A 115 6.77 17.88 -9.67
N ARG A 116 7.21 16.61 -9.54
CA ARG A 116 6.64 15.50 -10.32
C ARG A 116 5.15 15.28 -10.02
N LEU A 117 4.78 15.24 -8.74
CA LEU A 117 3.38 15.07 -8.31
C LEU A 117 2.49 16.22 -8.80
N GLN A 118 3.02 17.45 -8.87
CA GLN A 118 2.29 18.60 -9.40
C GLN A 118 2.09 18.53 -10.91
N ASN A 119 3.10 18.12 -11.66
CA ASN A 119 2.99 17.90 -13.11
C ASN A 119 2.02 16.75 -13.44
N GLU A 120 1.96 15.71 -12.61
CA GLU A 120 0.96 14.64 -12.73
C GLU A 120 -0.47 15.16 -12.49
N ARG A 121 -0.69 15.98 -11.45
CA ARG A 121 -2.00 16.60 -11.20
C ARG A 121 -2.45 17.51 -12.36
N ILE A 122 -1.55 18.32 -12.91
CA ILE A 122 -1.84 19.18 -14.08
C ILE A 122 -2.20 18.32 -15.30
N ARG A 123 -1.46 17.23 -15.54
CA ARG A 123 -1.76 16.28 -16.62
C ARG A 123 -3.12 15.60 -16.44
N GLN A 124 -3.49 15.25 -15.21
CA GLN A 124 -4.80 14.67 -14.91
C GLN A 124 -5.94 15.69 -15.11
N CYS A 125 -5.76 16.96 -14.71
CA CYS A 125 -6.73 18.03 -15.00
C CYS A 125 -6.90 18.27 -16.50
N LYS A 126 -5.81 18.33 -17.27
CA LYS A 126 -5.90 18.48 -18.75
C LYS A 126 -6.63 17.30 -19.40
N LYS A 127 -6.38 16.07 -18.94
CA LYS A 127 -7.11 14.88 -19.41
C LYS A 127 -8.61 14.96 -19.07
N ARG A 128 -8.97 15.43 -17.88
CA ARG A 128 -10.39 15.62 -17.49
C ARG A 128 -11.06 16.71 -18.32
N ASN A 129 -10.38 17.83 -18.59
CA ASN A 129 -10.94 18.92 -19.41
C ASN A 129 -11.12 18.50 -20.87
N ASN A 130 -10.14 17.81 -21.49
CA ASN A 130 -10.33 17.25 -22.84
C ASN A 130 -11.47 16.24 -22.88
N LYS A 131 -11.64 15.41 -21.84
CA LYS A 131 -12.74 14.44 -21.79
C LYS A 131 -14.11 15.12 -21.66
N LYS A 132 -14.20 16.24 -20.93
CA LYS A 132 -15.41 17.08 -20.85
C LYS A 132 -15.67 17.82 -22.17
N GLN A 133 -14.63 18.29 -22.86
CA GLN A 133 -14.76 18.98 -24.14
C GLN A 133 -15.23 18.01 -25.24
N ILE A 134 -14.68 16.80 -25.28
CA ILE A 134 -15.14 15.72 -26.18
C ILE A 134 -16.57 15.29 -25.84
N GLN A 135 -16.94 15.24 -24.55
CA GLN A 135 -18.32 14.92 -24.15
C GLN A 135 -19.31 16.03 -24.54
N ASN A 136 -18.91 17.29 -24.45
CA ASN A 136 -19.74 18.42 -24.88
C ASN A 136 -19.85 18.50 -26.41
N GLU A 137 -18.81 18.13 -27.15
CA GLU A 137 -18.86 18.00 -28.61
C GLU A 137 -19.78 16.85 -29.04
N ILE A 138 -19.74 15.70 -28.35
CA ILE A 138 -20.65 14.56 -28.61
C ILE A 138 -22.11 14.89 -28.23
N ASN A 139 -22.34 15.67 -27.17
CA ASN A 139 -23.68 16.07 -26.76
C ASN A 139 -24.28 17.18 -27.65
N ASN A 140 -23.45 17.94 -28.39
CA ASN A 140 -23.91 18.96 -29.33
C ASN A 140 -24.14 18.42 -30.75
N GLU A 141 -23.74 17.18 -31.05
CA GLU A 141 -24.01 16.52 -32.34
C GLU A 141 -25.37 15.79 -32.38
N SER A 142 -26.21 15.89 -31.34
CA SER A 142 -27.58 15.30 -31.33
C SER A 142 -28.72 16.31 -31.41
N CYS A 143 -28.46 17.61 -31.57
CA CYS A 143 -29.49 18.60 -31.83
C CYS A 143 -28.87 19.74 -32.64
N ASP A 144 -29.14 19.82 -33.94
CA ASP A 144 -29.18 21.08 -34.71
C ASP A 144 -29.57 20.77 -36.17
N ASP A 145 -30.87 20.50 -36.37
CA ASP A 145 -31.56 20.96 -37.58
C ASP A 145 -32.03 22.39 -37.30
N ASN A 146 -31.82 23.27 -38.29
CA ASN A 146 -32.16 24.71 -38.36
C ASN A 146 -31.04 25.68 -37.92
N ILE A 147 -30.40 26.30 -38.91
CA ILE A 147 -30.22 27.77 -39.05
C ILE A 147 -29.84 28.03 -40.52
N SER A 148 -30.87 28.10 -41.37
CA SER A 148 -30.89 29.09 -42.47
C SER A 148 -31.45 30.39 -41.90
N GLU A 149 -31.11 31.53 -42.51
CA GLU A 149 -31.55 32.88 -42.11
C GLU A 149 -30.77 33.57 -40.99
N LYS A 150 -29.51 33.96 -41.27
CA LYS A 150 -28.94 35.21 -40.74
C LYS A 150 -27.67 35.65 -41.44
N ASN A 151 -27.69 35.77 -42.77
CA ASN A 151 -26.58 36.38 -43.52
C ASN A 151 -27.03 37.23 -44.74
N ASN A 152 -28.23 37.83 -44.65
CA ASN A 152 -28.77 38.73 -45.69
C ASN A 152 -28.66 40.23 -45.38
N LEU A 153 -27.89 40.66 -44.37
CA LEU A 153 -27.81 42.08 -43.99
C LEU A 153 -26.43 42.74 -44.11
N THR A 154 -25.43 42.08 -44.70
CA THR A 154 -24.10 42.68 -44.95
C THR A 154 -23.68 42.67 -46.42
N LYS A 155 -24.61 42.44 -47.36
CA LYS A 155 -24.40 42.62 -48.81
C LYS A 155 -24.85 43.98 -49.37
N LYS A 156 -25.44 44.87 -48.55
CA LYS A 156 -25.96 46.18 -49.00
C LYS A 156 -25.01 47.37 -48.82
N LYS A 157 -23.76 47.15 -48.39
CA LYS A 157 -22.70 48.20 -48.30
C LYS A 157 -21.52 47.96 -49.26
N ALA A 158 -21.72 47.16 -50.31
CA ALA A 158 -20.76 46.95 -51.40
C ALA A 158 -21.11 47.74 -52.67
N SER A 159 -21.88 48.83 -52.55
CA SER A 159 -22.40 49.60 -53.69
C SER A 159 -21.86 51.04 -53.81
N ARG A 160 -20.85 51.44 -53.02
CA ARG A 160 -20.17 52.74 -53.19
C ARG A 160 -18.66 52.65 -53.00
N LYS A 161 -17.98 52.13 -54.02
CA LYS A 161 -16.63 52.54 -54.46
C LYS A 161 -16.28 51.80 -55.75
N MET A 162 -16.84 52.26 -56.86
CA MET A 162 -16.23 52.10 -58.17
C MET A 162 -15.18 53.19 -58.33
N VAL A 163 -13.91 52.82 -58.49
CA VAL A 163 -12.98 53.56 -59.35
C VAL A 163 -12.23 52.51 -60.19
N LEU A 164 -12.64 52.43 -61.46
CA LEU A 164 -11.98 51.91 -62.65
C LEU A 164 -10.87 50.85 -62.48
N ARG A 165 -11.24 49.58 -62.67
CA ARG A 165 -10.40 48.60 -63.38
C ARG A 165 -11.29 47.78 -64.30
N LYS A 166 -11.25 48.04 -65.60
CA LYS A 166 -12.03 47.32 -66.62
C LYS A 166 -11.83 45.80 -66.42
N LYS A 167 -12.88 45.08 -66.01
CA LYS A 167 -12.87 43.61 -65.98
C LYS A 167 -12.88 43.13 -67.44
N PRO A 168 -12.00 42.21 -67.85
CA PRO A 168 -12.02 41.70 -69.22
C PRO A 168 -13.37 41.03 -69.51
N SER A 169 -13.91 41.30 -70.70
CA SER A 169 -15.20 40.77 -71.15
C SER A 169 -15.23 39.23 -71.08
N SER A 170 -16.40 38.64 -70.85
CA SER A 170 -16.62 37.18 -70.78
C SER A 170 -16.06 36.45 -72.01
N ARG A 171 -16.08 37.10 -73.18
CA ARG A 171 -15.53 36.61 -74.46
C ARG A 171 -13.99 36.53 -74.42
N SER A 172 -13.32 37.51 -73.81
CA SER A 172 -11.86 37.51 -73.60
C SER A 172 -11.39 36.43 -72.62
N LYS A 173 -12.16 36.15 -71.55
CA LYS A 173 -11.87 35.04 -70.61
C LYS A 173 -12.03 33.67 -71.27
N LYS A 174 -13.09 33.47 -72.06
CA LYS A 174 -13.28 32.22 -72.83
C LYS A 174 -12.17 32.02 -73.87
N PHE A 175 -11.79 33.09 -74.58
CA PHE A 175 -10.67 33.05 -75.52
C PHE A 175 -9.34 32.69 -74.84
N TYR A 176 -9.04 33.31 -73.69
CA TYR A 176 -7.84 32.99 -72.91
C TYR A 176 -7.86 31.54 -72.39
N GLN A 177 -9.00 31.06 -71.88
CA GLN A 177 -9.18 29.68 -71.43
C GLN A 177 -9.01 28.67 -72.57
N ASN A 178 -9.58 28.94 -73.75
CA ASN A 178 -9.39 28.10 -74.93
C ASN A 178 -7.94 28.11 -75.39
N LYS A 179 -7.30 29.29 -75.50
CA LYS A 179 -5.89 29.42 -75.87
C LYS A 179 -4.96 28.72 -74.88
N TYR A 180 -5.29 28.71 -73.58
CA TYR A 180 -4.54 27.98 -72.55
C TYR A 180 -4.73 26.46 -72.62
N LYS A 181 -5.88 25.98 -73.13
CA LYS A 181 -6.15 24.54 -73.32
C LYS A 181 -5.50 24.00 -74.59
N THR A 182 -5.60 24.72 -75.71
CA THR A 182 -5.20 24.24 -77.04
C THR A 182 -3.75 24.54 -77.39
N ASN A 183 -3.20 25.69 -76.97
CA ASN A 183 -1.84 26.09 -77.34
C ASN A 183 -0.84 25.78 -76.21
N ILE A 184 -0.06 24.71 -76.41
CA ILE A 184 0.91 24.20 -75.45
C ILE A 184 2.01 25.23 -75.15
N ALA A 185 2.53 25.91 -76.18
CA ALA A 185 3.60 26.91 -76.02
C ALA A 185 3.14 28.13 -75.20
N PHE A 186 1.91 28.61 -75.45
CA PHE A 186 1.31 29.70 -74.67
C PHE A 186 1.08 29.29 -73.21
N ARG A 187 0.54 28.08 -72.99
CA ARG A 187 0.34 27.51 -71.65
C ARG A 187 1.65 27.41 -70.87
N ASP A 188 2.70 26.92 -71.49
CA ASP A 188 3.99 26.71 -70.83
C ASP A 188 4.71 28.03 -70.55
N LYS A 189 4.65 28.99 -71.47
CA LYS A 189 5.15 30.37 -71.25
C LYS A 189 4.44 31.03 -70.06
N GLU A 190 3.14 30.85 -69.94
CA GLU A 190 2.36 31.44 -68.85
C GLU A 190 2.53 30.69 -67.52
N LYS A 191 2.68 29.36 -67.53
CA LYS A 191 3.11 28.59 -66.34
C LYS A 191 4.46 29.07 -65.83
N LYS A 192 5.44 29.27 -66.73
CA LYS A 192 6.77 29.81 -66.37
C LYS A 192 6.65 31.20 -65.72
N ARG A 193 5.83 32.08 -66.28
CA ARG A 193 5.58 33.42 -65.74
C ARG A 193 4.94 33.39 -64.33
N ILE A 194 3.90 32.57 -64.16
CA ILE A 194 3.22 32.41 -62.86
C ILE A 194 4.15 31.78 -61.83
N ASN A 195 4.91 30.75 -62.20
CA ASN A 195 5.87 30.10 -61.31
C ASN A 195 7.01 31.05 -60.90
N SER A 196 7.50 31.88 -61.82
CA SER A 196 8.49 32.92 -61.53
C SER A 196 7.95 33.94 -60.53
N TYR A 197 6.72 34.43 -60.72
CA TYR A 197 6.06 35.35 -59.79
C TYR A 197 5.83 34.72 -58.40
N ILE A 198 5.36 33.48 -58.33
CA ILE A 198 5.15 32.74 -57.08
C ILE A 198 6.49 32.52 -56.36
N SER A 199 7.54 32.15 -57.08
CA SER A 199 8.89 31.99 -56.54
C SER A 199 9.42 33.30 -55.94
N MET A 200 9.33 34.40 -56.70
CA MET A 200 9.74 35.72 -56.24
C MET A 200 8.97 36.16 -54.98
N LYS A 201 7.64 35.96 -54.95
CA LYS A 201 6.80 36.26 -53.77
C LYS A 201 7.12 35.38 -52.56
N TYR A 202 7.42 34.10 -52.77
CA TYR A 202 7.77 33.16 -51.69
C TYR A 202 9.04 33.54 -50.93
N HIS A 203 10.00 34.19 -51.60
CA HIS A 203 11.23 34.68 -50.97
C HIS A 203 11.11 36.08 -50.37
N THR A 204 10.26 36.94 -50.94
CA THR A 204 10.14 38.36 -50.54
C THR A 204 9.10 38.63 -49.46
N SER A 205 8.06 37.79 -49.33
CA SER A 205 6.96 38.03 -48.38
C SER A 205 6.71 36.84 -47.45
N LEU A 206 6.96 37.05 -46.15
CA LEU A 206 6.73 36.04 -45.09
C LEU A 206 5.29 35.50 -45.08
N ASN A 207 4.28 36.37 -45.21
CA ASN A 207 2.88 35.96 -45.21
C ASN A 207 2.52 35.04 -46.40
N THR A 208 3.06 35.33 -47.59
CA THR A 208 2.85 34.45 -48.76
C THR A 208 3.63 33.13 -48.64
N ARG A 209 4.83 33.17 -48.06
CA ARG A 209 5.64 31.98 -47.77
C ARG A 209 4.92 31.03 -46.81
N GLU A 210 4.34 31.56 -45.74
CA GLU A 210 3.59 30.79 -44.75
C GLU A 210 2.29 30.22 -45.32
N LYS A 211 1.55 30.99 -46.12
CA LYS A 211 0.35 30.51 -46.83
C LYS A 211 0.66 29.37 -47.81
N ILE A 212 1.75 29.48 -48.58
CA ILE A 212 2.17 28.41 -49.51
C ILE A 212 2.62 27.16 -48.74
N LYS A 213 3.33 27.33 -47.61
CA LYS A 213 3.71 26.21 -46.73
C LYS A 213 2.52 25.53 -46.06
N SER A 214 1.51 26.28 -45.63
CA SER A 214 0.31 25.71 -45.01
C SER A 214 -0.53 24.96 -46.04
N GLN A 215 -0.71 25.53 -47.24
CA GLN A 215 -1.50 24.92 -48.30
C GLN A 215 -0.84 23.66 -48.89
N SER A 216 0.49 23.66 -49.03
CA SER A 216 1.24 22.45 -49.41
C SER A 216 1.22 21.36 -48.34
N LYS A 217 1.25 21.72 -47.04
CA LYS A 217 1.04 20.76 -45.94
C LYS A 217 -0.33 20.11 -45.98
N ILE A 218 -1.40 20.90 -46.20
CA ILE A 218 -2.78 20.39 -46.30
C ILE A 218 -2.92 19.46 -47.50
N TYR A 219 -2.40 19.86 -48.66
CA TYR A 219 -2.41 19.02 -49.86
C TYR A 219 -1.67 17.69 -49.62
N TYR A 220 -0.46 17.74 -49.05
CA TYR A 220 0.31 16.54 -48.74
C TYR A 220 -0.40 15.64 -47.73
N PHE A 221 -0.99 16.21 -46.69
CA PHE A 221 -1.76 15.48 -45.68
C PHE A 221 -2.95 14.74 -46.29
N ASN A 222 -3.77 15.44 -47.09
CA ASN A 222 -4.92 14.84 -47.78
C ASN A 222 -4.46 13.74 -48.76
N LYS A 223 -3.43 14.00 -49.56
CA LYS A 223 -2.87 13.01 -50.49
C LYS A 223 -2.31 11.77 -49.79
N TYR A 224 -1.70 11.92 -48.61
CA TYR A 224 -1.20 10.82 -47.80
C TYR A 224 -2.32 10.01 -47.11
N ARG A 225 -3.44 10.67 -46.78
CA ARG A 225 -4.63 10.02 -46.20
C ARG A 225 -5.37 9.21 -47.26
N ASP A 226 -5.62 9.82 -48.42
CA ASP A 226 -6.61 9.33 -49.38
C ASP A 226 -6.01 8.39 -50.45
N ASN A 227 -4.70 8.48 -50.73
CA ASN A 227 -4.04 7.66 -51.76
C ASN A 227 -3.09 6.61 -51.13
N SER A 228 -3.48 5.34 -51.18
CA SER A 228 -2.71 4.21 -50.64
C SER A 228 -1.34 4.05 -51.29
N ASN A 229 -1.26 4.12 -52.63
CA ASN A 229 -0.03 3.98 -53.39
C ASN A 229 0.98 5.09 -53.06
N PHE A 230 0.51 6.33 -52.92
CA PHE A 230 1.36 7.45 -52.51
C PHE A 230 1.85 7.27 -51.06
N ARG A 231 0.97 6.87 -50.15
CA ARG A 231 1.31 6.60 -48.75
C ARG A 231 2.39 5.53 -48.61
N ASP A 232 2.27 4.44 -49.36
CA ASP A 232 3.21 3.33 -49.28
C ASP A 232 4.56 3.67 -49.93
N LYS A 233 4.57 4.38 -51.07
CA LYS A 233 5.81 4.95 -51.64
C LYS A 233 6.53 5.89 -50.67
N VAL A 234 5.81 6.71 -49.92
CA VAL A 234 6.43 7.59 -48.91
C VAL A 234 6.95 6.78 -47.71
N LYS A 235 6.24 5.74 -47.27
CA LYS A 235 6.70 4.85 -46.19
C LYS A 235 7.98 4.08 -46.58
N THR A 236 8.06 3.58 -47.82
CA THR A 236 9.27 2.89 -48.30
C THR A 236 10.43 3.86 -48.40
N GLN A 237 10.21 5.04 -49.01
CA GLN A 237 11.26 6.04 -49.16
C GLN A 237 11.78 6.54 -47.81
N SER A 238 10.89 6.79 -46.84
CA SER A 238 11.26 7.19 -45.48
C SER A 238 12.02 6.11 -44.71
N LYS A 239 11.62 4.83 -44.83
CA LYS A 239 12.39 3.70 -44.27
C LYS A 239 13.81 3.66 -44.82
N ILE A 240 13.96 3.80 -46.14
CA ILE A 240 15.28 3.80 -46.81
C ILE A 240 16.13 4.97 -46.30
N THR A 241 15.57 6.18 -46.20
CA THR A 241 16.31 7.34 -45.70
C THR A 241 16.71 7.21 -44.24
N ILE A 242 15.82 6.68 -43.39
CA ILE A 242 16.12 6.43 -41.97
C ILE A 242 17.22 5.37 -41.82
N LEU A 243 17.17 4.29 -42.61
CA LEU A 243 18.20 3.25 -42.61
C LEU A 243 19.55 3.81 -43.04
N LYS A 244 19.61 4.56 -44.14
CA LYS A 244 20.84 5.24 -44.59
C LYS A 244 21.42 6.12 -43.48
N LYS A 245 20.58 6.96 -42.85
CA LYS A 245 20.99 7.80 -41.71
C LYS A 245 21.44 7.00 -40.50
N TYR A 246 20.80 5.88 -40.19
CA TYR A 246 21.16 5.03 -39.06
C TYR A 246 22.54 4.37 -39.22
N HIS A 247 22.95 4.08 -40.46
CA HIS A 247 24.28 3.55 -40.75
C HIS A 247 25.35 4.65 -40.83
N SER A 248 25.03 5.81 -41.40
CA SER A 248 25.98 6.90 -41.63
C SER A 248 26.22 7.81 -40.41
N ASP A 249 25.22 8.06 -39.58
CA ASP A 249 25.25 9.04 -38.49
C ASP A 249 25.24 8.34 -37.12
N SER A 250 26.35 8.46 -36.37
CA SER A 250 26.48 7.83 -35.05
C SER A 250 25.56 8.44 -33.99
N ASP A 251 25.37 9.77 -34.01
CA ASP A 251 24.53 10.48 -33.05
C ASP A 251 23.06 10.14 -33.25
N PHE A 252 22.62 10.08 -34.50
CA PHE A 252 21.27 9.63 -34.83
C PHE A 252 21.05 8.17 -34.39
N ARG A 253 22.01 7.29 -34.66
CA ARG A 253 21.97 5.89 -34.24
C ARG A 253 21.85 5.73 -32.73
N ASP A 254 22.63 6.47 -31.95
CA ASP A 254 22.59 6.38 -30.49
C ASP A 254 21.33 7.02 -29.88
N LYS A 255 20.81 8.10 -30.49
CA LYS A 255 19.48 8.63 -30.15
C LYS A 255 18.36 7.61 -30.38
N VAL A 256 18.41 6.87 -31.49
CA VAL A 256 17.42 5.82 -31.79
C VAL A 256 17.56 4.63 -30.82
N LYS A 257 18.79 4.21 -30.47
CA LYS A 257 19.03 3.16 -29.46
C LYS A 257 18.57 3.55 -28.06
N THR A 258 18.81 4.79 -27.64
CA THR A 258 18.36 5.28 -26.33
C THR A 258 16.85 5.40 -26.27
N GLN A 259 16.23 5.97 -27.32
CA GLN A 259 14.77 6.12 -27.38
C GLN A 259 14.04 4.77 -27.43
N SER A 260 14.58 3.78 -28.15
CA SER A 260 14.01 2.43 -28.18
C SER A 260 14.10 1.74 -26.81
N LYS A 261 15.23 1.84 -26.10
CA LYS A 261 15.38 1.34 -24.72
C LYS A 261 14.34 1.96 -23.77
N ILE A 262 14.18 3.28 -23.81
CA ILE A 262 13.19 4.00 -22.98
C ILE A 262 11.77 3.51 -23.31
N THR A 263 11.46 3.35 -24.60
CA THR A 263 10.14 2.89 -25.05
C THR A 263 9.84 1.48 -24.56
N ILE A 264 10.80 0.57 -24.63
CA ILE A 264 10.67 -0.82 -24.14
C ILE A 264 10.50 -0.83 -22.62
N LEU A 265 11.32 -0.08 -21.88
CA LEU A 265 11.21 0.04 -20.42
C LEU A 265 9.84 0.56 -19.99
N ASN A 266 9.36 1.62 -20.65
CA ASN A 266 8.03 2.17 -20.39
C ASN A 266 6.94 1.13 -20.65
N LYS A 267 6.99 0.41 -21.79
CA LYS A 267 6.04 -0.68 -22.09
C LYS A 267 6.12 -1.82 -21.07
N TYR A 268 7.32 -2.19 -20.61
CA TYR A 268 7.53 -3.24 -19.62
C TYR A 268 6.91 -2.91 -18.26
N HIS A 269 6.94 -1.64 -17.84
CA HIS A 269 6.33 -1.21 -16.58
C HIS A 269 4.83 -0.93 -16.67
N THR A 270 4.35 -0.49 -17.84
CA THR A 270 2.95 -0.05 -18.01
C THR A 270 2.00 -1.15 -18.50
N ASN A 271 2.49 -2.13 -19.27
CA ASN A 271 1.66 -3.15 -19.90
C ASN A 271 2.03 -4.56 -19.38
N SER A 272 1.11 -5.15 -18.60
CA SER A 272 1.31 -6.47 -17.99
C SER A 272 1.44 -7.60 -19.01
N ASN A 273 0.67 -7.58 -20.10
CA ASN A 273 0.71 -8.60 -21.15
C ASN A 273 2.06 -8.56 -21.90
N PHE A 274 2.52 -7.36 -22.27
CA PHE A 274 3.85 -7.17 -22.85
C PHE A 274 4.95 -7.65 -21.89
N ARG A 275 4.87 -7.30 -20.60
CA ARG A 275 5.84 -7.72 -19.58
C ARG A 275 5.95 -9.24 -19.48
N ASN A 276 4.83 -9.95 -19.48
CA ASN A 276 4.81 -11.41 -19.36
C ASN A 276 5.37 -12.08 -20.62
N LYS A 277 4.94 -11.65 -21.82
CA LYS A 277 5.48 -12.15 -23.10
C LYS A 277 6.98 -11.87 -23.23
N TYR A 278 7.43 -10.68 -22.82
CA TYR A 278 8.84 -10.30 -22.83
C TYR A 278 9.66 -11.16 -21.87
N LYS A 279 9.18 -11.41 -20.64
CA LYS A 279 9.85 -12.32 -19.68
C LYS A 279 9.99 -13.74 -20.21
N ALA A 280 8.92 -14.29 -20.80
CA ALA A 280 8.95 -15.63 -21.38
C ALA A 280 9.99 -15.73 -22.51
N ARG A 281 9.98 -14.77 -23.44
CA ARG A 281 10.96 -14.71 -24.53
C ARG A 281 12.39 -14.53 -24.04
N MET A 282 12.63 -13.65 -23.06
CA MET A 282 13.98 -13.47 -22.51
C MET A 282 14.47 -14.73 -21.79
N LYS A 283 13.58 -15.46 -21.10
CA LYS A 283 13.93 -16.73 -20.46
C LYS A 283 14.36 -17.77 -21.47
N THR A 284 13.64 -17.91 -22.59
CA THR A 284 14.00 -18.86 -23.66
C THR A 284 15.29 -18.46 -24.37
N GLU A 285 15.49 -17.18 -24.67
CA GLU A 285 16.74 -16.69 -25.29
C GLU A 285 17.96 -16.88 -24.38
N VAL A 286 17.83 -16.63 -23.08
CA VAL A 286 18.93 -16.86 -22.11
C VAL A 286 19.24 -18.35 -21.97
N LEU A 287 18.23 -19.21 -21.88
CA LEU A 287 18.42 -20.66 -21.84
C LEU A 287 19.11 -21.17 -23.11
N LYS A 288 18.67 -20.71 -24.28
CA LYS A 288 19.32 -21.07 -25.55
C LYS A 288 20.81 -20.69 -25.53
N LYS A 289 21.14 -19.44 -25.14
CA LYS A 289 22.53 -18.98 -25.02
C LYS A 289 23.35 -19.76 -24.00
N TYR A 290 22.72 -20.18 -22.90
CA TYR A 290 23.37 -20.97 -21.84
C TYR A 290 23.81 -22.35 -22.35
N TYR A 291 22.98 -23.02 -23.16
CA TYR A 291 23.32 -24.33 -23.73
C TYR A 291 24.23 -24.24 -24.95
N THR A 292 24.10 -23.20 -25.78
CA THR A 292 24.85 -23.10 -27.04
C THR A 292 26.22 -22.47 -26.89
N ASN A 293 26.48 -21.67 -25.84
CA ASN A 293 27.73 -20.94 -25.70
C ASN A 293 28.41 -21.20 -24.35
N ASN A 294 29.47 -21.99 -24.37
CA ASN A 294 30.19 -22.41 -23.17
C ASN A 294 30.82 -21.24 -22.41
N SER A 295 31.26 -20.18 -23.08
CA SER A 295 31.84 -19.00 -22.42
C SER A 295 30.81 -18.22 -21.59
N ILE A 296 29.57 -18.12 -22.10
CA ILE A 296 28.45 -17.49 -21.39
C ILE A 296 28.03 -18.38 -20.21
N ARG A 297 27.98 -19.70 -20.42
CA ARG A 297 27.69 -20.70 -19.39
C ARG A 297 28.61 -20.55 -18.18
N LEU A 298 29.93 -20.52 -18.42
CA LEU A 298 30.93 -20.37 -17.37
C LEU A 298 30.82 -19.04 -16.62
N LYS A 299 30.59 -17.92 -17.33
CA LYS A 299 30.37 -16.61 -16.69
C LYS A 299 29.12 -16.58 -15.80
N MET A 300 28.04 -17.24 -16.23
CA MET A 300 26.81 -17.35 -15.43
C MET A 300 26.99 -18.22 -14.19
N ILE A 301 27.74 -19.32 -14.30
CA ILE A 301 28.09 -20.17 -13.15
C ILE A 301 28.96 -19.40 -12.16
N GLN A 302 29.99 -18.68 -12.64
CA GLN A 302 30.88 -17.90 -11.80
C GLN A 302 30.14 -16.79 -11.03
N THR A 303 29.23 -16.08 -11.69
CA THR A 303 28.42 -15.04 -11.03
C THR A 303 27.47 -15.61 -9.99
N ALA A 304 26.86 -16.77 -10.26
CA ALA A 304 26.04 -17.49 -9.28
C ALA A 304 26.86 -17.91 -8.04
N LEU A 305 28.04 -18.50 -8.25
CA LEU A 305 28.95 -18.88 -7.17
C LEU A 305 29.38 -17.68 -6.32
N ASN A 306 29.78 -16.57 -6.96
CA ASN A 306 30.15 -15.34 -6.25
C ASN A 306 28.99 -14.81 -5.39
N SER A 307 27.76 -14.83 -5.90
CA SER A 307 26.57 -14.42 -5.15
C SER A 307 26.28 -15.33 -3.95
N TYR A 308 26.51 -16.64 -4.10
CA TYR A 308 26.39 -17.62 -3.01
C TYR A 308 27.45 -17.41 -1.92
N HIS A 309 28.71 -17.18 -2.29
CA HIS A 309 29.78 -16.90 -1.34
C HIS A 309 29.55 -15.59 -0.57
N ILE A 310 29.07 -14.54 -1.22
CA ILE A 310 28.70 -13.27 -0.57
C ILE A 310 27.56 -13.49 0.44
N ASN A 311 26.51 -14.23 0.05
CA ASN A 311 25.39 -14.50 0.96
C ASN A 311 25.79 -15.42 2.12
N LYS A 312 26.63 -16.43 1.86
CA LYS A 312 27.17 -17.33 2.89
C LYS A 312 27.97 -16.54 3.92
N THR A 313 28.89 -15.66 3.49
CA THR A 313 29.73 -14.83 4.37
C THR A 313 28.92 -13.83 5.20
N LEU A 314 27.90 -13.17 4.62
CA LEU A 314 26.99 -12.29 5.37
C LEU A 314 26.23 -13.05 6.46
N THR A 315 25.82 -14.29 6.17
CA THR A 315 25.12 -15.15 7.13
C THR A 315 26.05 -15.58 8.27
N THR A 316 27.29 -15.96 7.98
CA THR A 316 28.29 -16.28 9.00
C THR A 316 28.69 -15.06 9.84
N GLN A 317 28.81 -13.88 9.24
CA GLN A 317 29.08 -12.63 9.97
C GLN A 317 27.94 -12.28 10.93
N LYS A 318 26.69 -12.42 10.50
CA LYS A 318 25.51 -12.18 11.34
C LYS A 318 25.45 -13.17 12.52
N SER A 319 25.74 -14.45 12.27
CA SER A 319 25.83 -15.47 13.33
C SER A 319 26.96 -15.19 14.33
N ARG A 320 28.15 -14.75 13.86
CA ARG A 320 29.25 -14.32 14.74
C ARG A 320 28.92 -13.08 15.56
N GLN A 321 28.21 -12.10 14.98
CA GLN A 321 27.75 -10.91 15.71
C GLN A 321 26.78 -11.29 16.83
N LEU A 322 25.82 -12.18 16.55
CA LEU A 322 24.87 -12.70 17.55
C LEU A 322 25.58 -13.48 18.66
N TYR A 323 26.55 -14.34 18.32
CA TYR A 323 27.38 -15.05 19.30
C TYR A 323 28.15 -14.08 20.20
N ASN A 324 28.80 -13.06 19.64
CA ASN A 324 29.54 -12.06 20.39
C ASN A 324 28.64 -11.18 21.26
N GLN A 325 27.44 -10.81 20.79
CA GLN A 325 26.42 -10.14 21.62
C GLN A 325 26.01 -11.03 22.81
N ARG A 326 25.71 -12.31 22.57
CA ARG A 326 25.39 -13.28 23.64
C ARG A 326 26.51 -13.37 24.67
N ARG A 327 27.77 -13.41 24.23
CA ARG A 327 28.95 -13.46 25.11
C ARG A 327 29.11 -12.20 25.95
N ARG A 328 28.85 -11.01 25.38
CA ARG A 328 28.87 -9.73 26.10
C ARG A 328 27.75 -9.64 27.14
N ILE A 329 26.55 -10.08 26.77
CA ILE A 329 25.39 -10.16 27.66
C ILE A 329 25.72 -11.11 28.82
N LEU A 330 26.22 -12.32 28.54
CA LEU A 330 26.63 -13.28 29.58
C LEU A 330 27.69 -12.72 30.53
N LYS A 331 28.72 -12.04 30.01
CA LYS A 331 29.73 -11.36 30.85
C LYS A 331 29.13 -10.22 31.68
N LYS A 332 28.16 -9.48 31.14
CA LYS A 332 27.45 -8.43 31.87
C LYS A 332 26.65 -9.03 33.04
N TYR A 333 25.96 -10.14 32.82
CA TYR A 333 25.18 -10.83 33.86
C TYR A 333 26.05 -11.59 34.88
N SER A 334 27.18 -12.18 34.46
CA SER A 334 28.15 -12.80 35.39
C SER A 334 28.85 -11.78 36.29
N ASN A 335 29.03 -10.53 35.84
CA ASN A 335 29.53 -9.43 36.68
C ASN A 335 28.44 -8.79 37.56
N ILE A 336 27.16 -9.13 37.36
CA ILE A 336 26.04 -8.69 38.21
C ILE A 336 25.85 -9.65 39.39
N GLU A 337 26.29 -10.91 39.26
CA GLU A 337 26.32 -11.92 40.34
C GLU A 337 27.21 -11.50 41.53
N SER A 338 28.20 -10.61 41.31
CA SER A 338 29.03 -10.04 42.37
C SER A 338 28.42 -8.82 43.09
N HIS A 339 27.28 -8.29 42.63
CA HIS A 339 26.54 -7.25 43.35
C HIS A 339 25.44 -7.90 44.19
N LYS A 340 25.79 -8.21 45.45
CA LYS A 340 24.91 -8.74 46.52
C LYS A 340 23.61 -7.94 46.79
N SER A 341 23.32 -6.87 46.05
CA SER A 341 22.09 -6.07 46.18
C SER A 341 20.87 -6.67 45.49
N ILE A 342 21.01 -7.64 44.57
CA ILE A 342 19.86 -8.34 43.93
C ILE A 342 19.34 -9.51 44.80
N ILE A 343 20.15 -10.04 45.72
CA ILE A 343 19.83 -11.24 46.52
C ILE A 343 18.63 -11.03 47.47
N LYS A 344 18.37 -9.79 47.92
CA LYS A 344 17.20 -9.52 48.77
C LYS A 344 15.86 -9.77 48.05
N HIS A 345 15.79 -9.51 46.74
CA HIS A 345 14.56 -9.70 45.97
C HIS A 345 14.41 -11.09 45.34
N SER A 346 15.50 -11.85 45.13
CA SER A 346 15.38 -13.21 44.59
C SER A 346 14.78 -14.17 45.61
N ASN A 347 15.16 -14.05 46.88
CA ASN A 347 14.61 -14.90 47.95
C ASN A 347 13.14 -14.58 48.20
N LEU A 348 12.79 -13.29 48.30
CA LEU A 348 11.40 -12.83 48.37
C LEU A 348 10.56 -13.34 47.18
N TYR A 349 11.11 -13.31 45.96
CA TYR A 349 10.42 -13.83 44.77
C TYR A 349 10.23 -15.35 44.81
N ILE A 350 11.26 -16.11 45.21
CA ILE A 350 11.17 -17.57 45.35
C ILE A 350 10.16 -17.96 46.42
N ASP A 351 10.14 -17.25 47.55
CA ASP A 351 9.21 -17.53 48.64
C ASP A 351 7.77 -17.15 48.25
N LYS A 352 7.57 -16.01 47.58
CA LYS A 352 6.26 -15.64 47.01
C LYS A 352 5.80 -16.60 45.92
N LEU A 353 6.72 -17.17 45.13
CA LEU A 353 6.39 -18.22 44.17
C LEU A 353 5.97 -19.53 44.85
N LYS A 354 6.63 -19.92 45.95
CA LYS A 354 6.23 -21.09 46.74
C LYS A 354 4.85 -20.89 47.36
N GLU A 355 4.60 -19.71 47.92
CA GLU A 355 3.30 -19.31 48.47
C GLU A 355 2.22 -19.35 47.39
N PHE A 356 2.47 -18.73 46.23
CA PHE A 356 1.55 -18.77 45.09
C PHE A 356 1.27 -20.21 44.64
N ARG A 357 2.30 -21.06 44.53
CA ARG A 357 2.15 -22.47 44.14
C ARG A 357 1.30 -23.27 45.14
N LYS A 358 1.44 -23.01 46.44
CA LYS A 358 0.57 -23.61 47.47
C LYS A 358 -0.87 -23.12 47.33
N ILE A 359 -1.08 -21.83 47.08
CA ILE A 359 -2.44 -21.25 46.90
C ILE A 359 -3.15 -21.83 45.67
N ILE A 360 -2.45 -21.99 44.54
CA ILE A 360 -3.05 -22.56 43.32
C ILE A 360 -3.13 -24.08 43.31
N GLN A 361 -2.49 -24.76 44.28
CA GLN A 361 -2.62 -26.20 44.44
C GLN A 361 -4.05 -26.56 44.84
N GLU A 362 -4.67 -25.70 45.65
CA GLU A 362 -6.11 -25.67 45.82
C GLU A 362 -6.74 -24.97 44.61
N GLY A 363 -7.55 -25.68 43.85
CA GLY A 363 -8.27 -25.14 42.71
C GLY A 363 -9.36 -24.14 43.15
N PRO A 364 -9.99 -23.43 42.21
CA PRO A 364 -11.17 -22.64 42.49
C PRO A 364 -12.40 -23.54 42.66
N ASP A 365 -12.39 -24.45 43.65
CA ASP A 365 -13.41 -25.49 43.80
C ASP A 365 -14.63 -25.03 44.62
N TYR A 366 -14.60 -23.80 45.15
CA TYR A 366 -15.63 -23.27 46.03
C TYR A 366 -16.62 -22.41 45.24
N VAL A 367 -17.81 -22.95 44.98
CA VAL A 367 -18.85 -22.27 44.22
C VAL A 367 -19.65 -21.32 45.11
N CYS A 368 -19.70 -20.04 44.73
CA CYS A 368 -20.53 -19.06 45.44
C CYS A 368 -22.02 -19.23 45.12
N ILE A 369 -22.85 -19.40 46.14
CA ILE A 369 -24.31 -19.55 45.99
C ILE A 369 -25.01 -18.36 45.29
N SER A 370 -24.48 -17.14 45.40
CA SER A 370 -25.12 -15.95 44.85
C SER A 370 -24.75 -15.70 43.39
N CYS A 371 -23.48 -15.93 43.01
CA CYS A 371 -22.97 -15.60 41.68
C CYS A 371 -22.59 -16.80 40.83
N GLY A 372 -22.66 -18.03 41.36
CA GLY A 372 -22.33 -19.27 40.64
C GLY A 372 -20.86 -19.43 40.24
N LEU A 373 -19.99 -18.48 40.60
CA LEU A 373 -18.57 -18.52 40.25
C LEU A 373 -17.83 -19.49 41.17
N ALA A 374 -17.01 -20.34 40.56
CA ALA A 374 -16.02 -21.18 41.22
C ALA A 374 -14.82 -20.31 41.63
N LEU A 375 -14.49 -20.30 42.92
CA LEU A 375 -13.54 -19.38 43.55
C LEU A 375 -12.57 -20.14 44.46
N PHE A 376 -11.43 -19.52 44.79
CA PHE A 376 -10.47 -20.10 45.72
C PHE A 376 -10.97 -20.03 47.17
N ARG A 377 -10.48 -20.93 48.05
CA ARG A 377 -10.86 -21.02 49.47
C ARG A 377 -10.79 -19.68 50.21
N HIS A 378 -9.78 -18.87 49.92
CA HIS A 378 -9.56 -17.57 50.57
C HIS A 378 -10.53 -16.48 50.10
N GLN A 379 -11.25 -16.67 48.98
CA GLN A 379 -12.19 -15.70 48.42
C GLN A 379 -13.63 -15.93 48.88
N VAL A 380 -13.89 -17.07 49.53
CA VAL A 380 -15.20 -17.48 50.02
C VAL A 380 -15.23 -17.58 51.54
N ILE A 381 -16.44 -17.46 52.09
CA ILE A 381 -16.76 -17.68 53.49
C ILE A 381 -17.95 -18.64 53.55
N PRO A 382 -18.11 -19.40 54.64
CA PRO A 382 -19.27 -20.26 54.80
C PRO A 382 -20.55 -19.42 54.81
N PHE A 383 -21.53 -19.85 54.04
CA PHE A 383 -22.84 -19.22 54.04
C PHE A 383 -23.62 -19.71 55.26
N ILE A 384 -24.05 -18.76 56.09
CA ILE A 384 -24.87 -19.00 57.28
C ILE A 384 -26.08 -18.09 57.12
N LYS A 385 -27.27 -18.68 56.94
CA LYS A 385 -28.50 -17.96 56.60
C LYS A 385 -28.82 -16.84 57.61
N GLU A 386 -28.61 -17.13 58.89
CA GLU A 386 -28.80 -16.20 60.02
C GLU A 386 -27.97 -14.91 59.92
N LYS A 387 -26.83 -14.92 59.21
CA LYS A 387 -25.98 -13.72 59.07
C LYS A 387 -26.54 -12.69 58.09
N TYR A 388 -27.61 -13.02 57.38
CA TYR A 388 -28.13 -12.22 56.29
C TYR A 388 -29.62 -11.87 56.44
N SER A 389 -30.26 -12.17 57.60
CA SER A 389 -31.69 -12.20 57.98
C SER A 389 -32.69 -11.13 57.48
N LYS A 390 -32.30 -10.14 56.68
CA LYS A 390 -33.24 -9.27 55.98
C LYS A 390 -33.73 -9.98 54.71
N GLU A 391 -34.97 -10.46 54.75
CA GLU A 391 -35.54 -11.46 53.82
C GLU A 391 -35.66 -11.02 52.36
N GLY A 392 -35.71 -9.71 52.09
CA GLY A 392 -36.04 -9.18 50.76
C GLY A 392 -35.08 -9.61 49.64
N ILE A 393 -33.76 -9.53 49.87
CA ILE A 393 -32.76 -9.85 48.83
C ILE A 393 -32.34 -11.32 48.86
N LEU A 394 -32.37 -11.94 50.04
CA LEU A 394 -32.07 -13.36 50.19
C LEU A 394 -33.10 -14.23 49.48
N SER A 395 -34.39 -13.93 49.62
CA SER A 395 -35.46 -14.68 48.94
C SER A 395 -35.30 -14.66 47.41
N GLN A 396 -34.83 -13.55 46.84
CA GLN A 396 -34.51 -13.45 45.42
C GLN A 396 -33.31 -14.31 45.02
N ILE A 397 -32.31 -14.44 45.88
CA ILE A 397 -31.12 -15.24 45.60
C ILE A 397 -31.40 -16.74 45.83
N GLU A 398 -32.14 -17.10 46.89
CA GLU A 398 -32.50 -18.47 47.27
C GLU A 398 -33.31 -19.21 46.20
N LYS A 399 -34.22 -18.51 45.51
CA LYS A 399 -34.98 -19.06 44.37
C LYS A 399 -34.07 -19.65 43.27
N HIS A 400 -32.88 -19.08 43.04
CA HIS A 400 -31.94 -19.54 42.02
C HIS A 400 -30.86 -20.50 42.56
N ILE A 401 -30.76 -20.66 43.89
CA ILE A 401 -29.82 -21.58 44.53
C ILE A 401 -30.31 -23.03 44.40
N GLN A 402 -31.62 -23.27 44.62
CA GLN A 402 -32.20 -24.62 44.59
C GLN A 402 -32.13 -25.29 43.21
N VAL A 403 -32.06 -24.53 42.12
CA VAL A 403 -32.07 -25.08 40.75
C VAL A 403 -30.69 -25.59 40.32
N ASN A 404 -29.60 -25.07 40.87
CA ASN A 404 -28.24 -25.33 40.37
C ASN A 404 -27.43 -26.36 41.18
N PHE A 405 -27.86 -26.70 42.40
CA PHE A 405 -27.11 -27.59 43.32
C PHE A 405 -27.75 -28.97 43.55
N ASN A 406 -28.82 -29.32 42.83
CA ASN A 406 -29.57 -30.57 43.05
C ASN A 406 -28.87 -31.87 42.59
N ASN A 407 -27.57 -31.85 42.32
CA ASN A 407 -26.80 -33.07 42.06
C ASN A 407 -25.83 -33.34 43.21
N ASN A 408 -26.32 -34.16 44.14
CA ASN A 408 -25.60 -34.95 45.13
C ASN A 408 -25.05 -34.25 46.39
N SER A 409 -25.55 -34.77 47.51
CA SER A 409 -24.98 -34.75 48.88
C SER A 409 -25.54 -33.67 49.80
N SER A 410 -26.46 -34.12 50.65
CA SER A 410 -27.03 -33.52 51.85
C SER A 410 -26.03 -33.06 52.94
N MET A 411 -24.74 -32.88 52.61
CA MET A 411 -23.66 -32.63 53.56
C MET A 411 -22.53 -31.71 53.03
N GLN A 412 -22.75 -30.93 51.97
CA GLN A 412 -21.74 -29.98 51.50
C GLN A 412 -22.00 -28.57 52.06
N GLN A 413 -21.06 -28.09 52.88
CA GLN A 413 -21.04 -26.72 53.39
C GLN A 413 -21.17 -25.74 52.22
N GLN A 414 -22.20 -24.87 52.27
CA GLN A 414 -22.44 -23.87 51.25
C GLN A 414 -21.49 -22.68 51.41
N TRP A 415 -21.06 -22.11 50.29
CA TRP A 415 -20.07 -21.02 50.26
C TRP A 415 -20.65 -19.76 49.61
N ILE A 416 -20.26 -18.61 50.15
CA ILE A 416 -20.54 -17.31 49.55
C ILE A 416 -19.25 -16.52 49.41
N CYS A 417 -19.05 -15.88 48.27
CA CYS A 417 -17.90 -15.02 48.07
C CYS A 417 -18.00 -13.74 48.91
N ARG A 418 -16.84 -13.20 49.31
CA ARG A 418 -16.78 -11.99 50.15
C ARG A 418 -17.56 -10.80 49.54
N LEU A 419 -17.40 -10.54 48.23
CA LEU A 419 -18.13 -9.45 47.56
C LEU A 419 -19.66 -9.62 47.59
N CYS A 420 -20.17 -10.83 47.35
CA CYS A 420 -21.62 -11.04 47.40
C CYS A 420 -22.13 -10.93 48.84
N SER A 421 -21.40 -11.48 49.81
CA SER A 421 -21.69 -11.29 51.24
C SER A 421 -21.81 -9.81 51.60
N ASP A 422 -20.82 -8.99 51.23
CA ASP A 422 -20.80 -7.57 51.58
C ASP A 422 -21.94 -6.79 50.95
N LYS A 423 -22.30 -7.12 49.71
CA LYS A 423 -23.42 -6.50 48.98
C LYS A 423 -24.77 -6.90 49.59
N ILE A 424 -24.97 -8.17 49.90
CA ILE A 424 -26.21 -8.68 50.52
C ILE A 424 -26.40 -8.08 51.91
N LYS A 425 -25.33 -8.00 52.73
CA LYS A 425 -25.39 -7.32 54.04
C LYS A 425 -25.84 -5.87 53.92
N LYS A 426 -25.42 -5.18 52.86
CA LYS A 426 -25.79 -3.79 52.55
C LYS A 426 -27.18 -3.65 51.89
N GLN A 427 -27.98 -4.71 51.81
CA GLN A 427 -29.25 -4.71 51.09
C GLN A 427 -29.10 -4.27 49.63
N GLN A 428 -28.04 -4.74 48.96
CA GLN A 428 -27.84 -4.52 47.52
C GLN A 428 -27.67 -5.86 46.80
N LEU A 429 -28.36 -6.01 45.68
CA LEU A 429 -28.16 -7.17 44.81
C LEU A 429 -26.73 -7.13 44.23
N PRO A 430 -25.91 -8.18 44.40
CA PRO A 430 -24.60 -8.21 43.78
C PRO A 430 -24.73 -8.13 42.26
N ALA A 431 -23.96 -7.25 41.62
CA ALA A 431 -24.03 -7.07 40.15
C ALA A 431 -23.77 -8.37 39.37
N ARG A 432 -22.97 -9.27 39.95
CA ARG A 432 -22.64 -10.59 39.41
C ARG A 432 -23.57 -11.72 39.87
N ALA A 433 -24.66 -11.40 40.58
CA ALA A 433 -25.57 -12.43 41.07
C ALA A 433 -26.33 -13.07 39.90
N ILE A 434 -26.62 -14.37 40.02
CA ILE A 434 -27.45 -15.11 39.06
C ILE A 434 -28.83 -14.44 38.96
N SER A 435 -29.39 -14.06 40.11
CA SER A 435 -30.66 -13.33 40.22
C SER A 435 -30.65 -11.95 39.54
N ASN A 436 -29.48 -11.39 39.21
CA ASN A 436 -29.36 -10.16 38.43
C ASN A 436 -29.41 -10.42 36.92
N LYS A 437 -30.35 -11.28 36.48
CA LYS A 437 -30.52 -11.68 35.06
C LYS A 437 -29.25 -12.24 34.41
N LEU A 438 -28.37 -12.86 35.21
CA LEU A 438 -27.18 -13.58 34.75
C LEU A 438 -27.39 -15.09 34.76
N GLU A 439 -28.62 -15.54 34.98
CA GLU A 439 -29.01 -16.94 34.88
C GLU A 439 -28.84 -17.43 33.44
N LEU A 440 -28.17 -18.58 33.31
CA LEU A 440 -28.03 -19.24 32.02
C LEU A 440 -29.34 -19.97 31.71
N CYS A 441 -29.85 -19.82 30.49
CA CYS A 441 -30.95 -20.63 30.02
C CYS A 441 -30.59 -22.11 30.13
N LYS A 442 -31.56 -22.95 30.54
CA LYS A 442 -31.37 -24.41 30.52
C LYS A 442 -31.00 -24.82 29.11
N ILE A 443 -29.92 -25.61 28.98
CA ILE A 443 -29.50 -26.14 27.69
C ILE A 443 -30.64 -27.03 27.16
N PRO A 444 -31.17 -26.74 25.95
CA PRO A 444 -32.19 -27.57 25.31
C PRO A 444 -31.78 -29.04 25.29
N SER A 445 -32.75 -29.93 25.50
CA SER A 445 -32.52 -31.38 25.58
C SER A 445 -31.81 -31.94 24.34
N GLU A 446 -32.12 -31.36 23.20
CA GLU A 446 -31.63 -31.67 21.86
C GLU A 446 -30.16 -31.31 21.70
N LEU A 447 -29.69 -30.25 22.36
CA LEU A 447 -28.26 -29.90 22.43
C LEU A 447 -27.52 -30.71 23.50
N LYS A 448 -28.22 -31.09 24.57
CA LYS A 448 -27.64 -31.86 25.68
C LYS A 448 -27.28 -33.28 25.26
N ARG A 449 -28.09 -33.92 24.41
CA ARG A 449 -27.86 -35.29 23.90
C ARG A 449 -26.70 -35.43 22.91
N LEU A 450 -26.24 -34.33 22.31
CA LEU A 450 -25.22 -34.40 21.26
C LEU A 450 -23.85 -34.85 21.78
N ASN A 451 -23.21 -35.71 20.99
CA ASN A 451 -21.83 -36.12 21.14
C ASN A 451 -20.87 -34.98 20.77
N ASN A 452 -19.59 -35.12 21.14
CA ASN A 452 -18.57 -34.09 20.86
C ASN A 452 -18.41 -33.83 19.35
N LEU A 453 -18.43 -34.88 18.52
CA LEU A 453 -18.35 -34.73 17.07
C LEU A 453 -19.60 -34.04 16.49
N GLU A 454 -20.79 -34.37 17.00
CA GLU A 454 -22.05 -33.74 16.58
C GLU A 454 -22.08 -32.25 16.95
N LYS A 455 -21.62 -31.90 18.16
CA LYS A 455 -21.41 -30.51 18.59
C LYS A 455 -20.45 -29.77 17.65
N HIS A 456 -19.39 -30.43 17.18
CA HIS A 456 -18.48 -29.84 16.19
C HIS A 456 -19.14 -29.61 14.83
N LEU A 457 -20.05 -30.49 14.39
CA LEU A 457 -20.74 -30.35 13.10
C LEU A 457 -21.67 -29.13 13.08
N ILE A 458 -22.35 -28.84 14.20
CA ILE A 458 -23.25 -27.68 14.33
C ILE A 458 -22.54 -26.39 14.78
N ALA A 459 -21.23 -26.44 15.03
CA ALA A 459 -20.49 -25.28 15.50
C ALA A 459 -20.30 -24.25 14.37
N LEU A 460 -20.90 -23.07 14.52
CA LEU A 460 -20.73 -21.95 13.58
C LEU A 460 -19.26 -21.52 13.40
N ARG A 461 -18.44 -21.74 14.42
CA ARG A 461 -17.03 -21.38 14.45
C ARG A 461 -16.22 -22.49 15.08
N LEU A 462 -15.23 -22.98 14.35
CA LEU A 462 -14.27 -23.95 14.88
C LEU A 462 -13.05 -23.18 15.43
N PRO A 463 -12.83 -23.19 16.76
CA PRO A 463 -11.70 -22.50 17.35
C PRO A 463 -10.41 -23.29 17.11
N PHE A 464 -9.46 -22.69 16.38
CA PHE A 464 -8.11 -23.23 16.28
C PHE A 464 -7.17 -22.43 17.17
N MET A 465 -6.59 -23.10 18.17
CA MET A 465 -5.57 -22.53 19.03
C MET A 465 -4.28 -23.35 18.94
N LYS A 466 -3.17 -22.69 18.62
CA LYS A 466 -1.84 -23.30 18.69
C LYS A 466 -1.14 -22.87 19.97
N ILE A 467 -1.08 -23.78 20.93
CA ILE A 467 -0.25 -23.63 22.12
C ILE A 467 1.20 -23.93 21.70
N LEU A 468 2.08 -22.95 21.88
CA LEU A 468 3.51 -23.09 21.67
C LEU A 468 4.24 -22.87 22.99
N ASN A 469 5.37 -23.52 23.16
CA ASN A 469 6.31 -23.08 24.19
C ASN A 469 6.89 -21.74 23.73
N LEU A 470 6.67 -20.68 24.50
CA LEU A 470 7.36 -19.43 24.26
C LEU A 470 8.84 -19.69 24.54
N THR A 471 9.71 -19.28 23.61
CA THR A 471 11.15 -19.30 23.86
C THR A 471 11.47 -18.24 24.90
N SER A 472 11.22 -18.53 26.17
CA SER A 472 11.81 -17.79 27.28
C SER A 472 13.31 -18.00 27.18
N GLY A 473 14.05 -16.92 26.94
CA GLY A 473 15.50 -16.99 26.88
C GLY A 473 16.04 -17.73 28.11
N LYS A 474 16.84 -18.77 27.88
CA LYS A 474 17.77 -19.39 28.83
C LYS A 474 17.23 -20.08 30.09
N LEU A 475 15.92 -20.17 30.36
CA LEU A 475 15.42 -20.95 31.50
C LEU A 475 14.71 -22.23 31.03
N SER A 476 15.09 -23.35 31.65
CA SER A 476 14.72 -24.76 31.39
C SER A 476 13.40 -24.98 30.64
N SER A 477 13.39 -25.90 29.68
CA SER A 477 12.21 -26.29 28.89
C SER A 477 11.00 -26.73 29.72
N ARG A 478 11.20 -27.15 30.98
CA ARG A 478 10.11 -27.47 31.93
C ARG A 478 9.45 -26.24 32.56
N LEU A 479 10.10 -25.08 32.50
CA LEU A 479 9.67 -23.81 33.10
C LEU A 479 9.28 -22.76 32.05
N SER A 480 9.31 -23.10 30.75
CA SER A 480 8.93 -22.18 29.69
C SER A 480 7.44 -21.91 29.72
N GLN A 481 7.06 -20.64 29.76
CA GLN A 481 5.66 -20.24 29.62
C GLN A 481 5.11 -20.75 28.28
N LYS A 482 3.97 -21.44 28.33
CA LYS A 482 3.21 -21.77 27.12
C LYS A 482 2.47 -20.51 26.68
N GLY A 483 2.61 -20.14 25.42
CA GLY A 483 1.92 -19.00 24.83
C GLY A 483 1.16 -19.43 23.58
N THR A 484 0.07 -18.73 23.32
CA THR A 484 -0.73 -18.92 22.11
C THR A 484 -0.12 -18.09 21.00
N LYS A 485 0.20 -18.71 19.85
CA LYS A 485 0.68 -17.95 18.69
C LYS A 485 -0.47 -17.66 17.74
N GLY A 486 -0.70 -16.36 17.53
CA GLY A 486 -1.76 -15.84 16.66
C GLY A 486 -3.05 -15.57 17.44
N PRO A 487 -3.97 -14.79 16.86
CA PRO A 487 -5.33 -14.69 17.39
C PRO A 487 -5.99 -16.07 17.43
N LEU A 488 -6.98 -16.26 18.31
CA LEU A 488 -7.88 -17.41 18.22
C LEU A 488 -8.49 -17.39 16.80
N HIS A 489 -8.04 -18.30 15.95
CA HIS A 489 -8.54 -18.37 14.59
C HIS A 489 -9.85 -19.14 14.63
N CYS A 490 -10.95 -18.42 14.82
CA CYS A 490 -12.29 -18.95 14.66
C CYS A 490 -12.60 -19.03 13.16
N VAL A 491 -12.47 -20.23 12.58
CA VAL A 491 -12.81 -20.44 11.18
C VAL A 491 -14.33 -20.58 11.09
N PRO A 492 -15.02 -19.77 10.26
CA PRO A 492 -16.45 -19.96 10.05
C PRO A 492 -16.68 -21.34 9.42
N SER A 493 -17.63 -22.08 9.96
CA SER A 493 -18.07 -23.35 9.41
C SER A 493 -19.36 -23.14 8.65
N ASP A 494 -19.49 -23.69 7.44
CA ASP A 494 -20.76 -23.74 6.73
C ASP A 494 -21.58 -24.90 7.28
N VAL A 495 -22.31 -24.63 8.36
CA VAL A 495 -23.07 -25.63 9.09
C VAL A 495 -24.21 -26.18 8.22
N GLN A 496 -24.82 -25.35 7.36
CA GLN A 496 -25.93 -25.77 6.50
C GLN A 496 -25.44 -26.73 5.41
N GLU A 497 -24.34 -26.40 4.73
CA GLU A 497 -23.72 -27.29 3.74
C GLU A 497 -23.29 -28.63 4.40
N THR A 498 -22.69 -28.55 5.59
CA THR A 498 -22.21 -29.74 6.30
C THR A 498 -23.35 -30.69 6.65
N VAL A 499 -24.47 -30.18 7.18
CA VAL A 499 -25.62 -31.00 7.59
C VAL A 499 -26.45 -31.49 6.41
N THR A 500 -26.55 -30.74 5.32
CA THR A 500 -27.22 -31.17 4.09
C THR A 500 -26.46 -32.27 3.35
N THR A 501 -25.13 -32.27 3.45
CA THR A 501 -24.26 -33.31 2.87
C THR A 501 -24.31 -34.62 3.65
N LEU A 502 -24.73 -34.61 4.92
CA LEU A 502 -24.90 -35.84 5.68
C LEU A 502 -25.97 -36.74 5.04
N PRO A 503 -25.71 -38.04 4.88
CA PRO A 503 -26.67 -38.96 4.28
C PRO A 503 -27.98 -38.91 5.05
N ARG A 504 -29.10 -38.82 4.33
CA ARG A 504 -30.44 -38.79 4.92
C ARG A 504 -30.74 -40.19 5.48
N PRO A 505 -30.92 -40.34 6.80
CA PRO A 505 -31.29 -41.64 7.35
C PRO A 505 -32.70 -42.02 6.90
N LEU A 506 -32.91 -43.31 6.62
CA LEU A 506 -34.24 -43.88 6.39
C LEU A 506 -35.00 -43.98 7.72
N ASP A 507 -34.30 -44.38 8.79
CA ASP A 507 -34.82 -44.52 10.14
C ASP A 507 -34.08 -43.64 11.15
N LYS A 508 -34.78 -43.16 12.18
CA LYS A 508 -34.21 -42.32 13.26
C LYS A 508 -33.13 -43.01 14.11
N SER A 509 -33.08 -44.35 14.07
CA SER A 509 -32.08 -45.18 14.76
C SER A 509 -30.77 -45.33 13.97
N MET A 510 -30.73 -44.86 12.72
CA MET A 510 -29.57 -45.06 11.86
C MET A 510 -28.41 -44.14 12.25
N MET A 511 -27.31 -44.74 12.67
CA MET A 511 -26.07 -44.05 13.00
C MET A 511 -25.11 -44.05 11.80
N VAL A 512 -24.38 -42.95 11.62
CA VAL A 512 -23.40 -42.78 10.55
C VAL A 512 -22.00 -42.69 11.17
N ARG A 513 -21.06 -43.48 10.67
CA ARG A 513 -19.65 -43.38 11.09
C ARG A 513 -19.00 -42.21 10.37
N LEU A 514 -18.58 -41.18 11.12
CA LEU A 514 -17.96 -39.98 10.56
C LEU A 514 -16.51 -39.86 11.01
N GLN A 515 -15.61 -39.69 10.04
CA GLN A 515 -14.18 -39.45 10.26
C GLN A 515 -13.85 -38.00 9.99
N LEU A 516 -13.48 -37.27 11.05
CA LEU A 516 -13.01 -35.90 10.93
C LEU A 516 -11.51 -35.88 10.66
N LYS A 517 -11.11 -35.24 9.57
CA LYS A 517 -9.72 -35.04 9.19
C LYS A 517 -9.40 -33.55 9.16
N ARG A 518 -8.21 -33.17 9.64
CA ARG A 518 -7.73 -31.77 9.54
C ARG A 518 -7.64 -31.28 8.09
N ARG A 519 -7.34 -32.19 7.16
CA ARG A 519 -7.37 -32.00 5.71
C ARG A 519 -7.72 -33.33 5.04
N LEU A 520 -8.57 -33.31 4.01
CA LEU A 520 -8.99 -34.52 3.29
C LEU A 520 -7.80 -35.35 2.75
N LYS A 521 -6.73 -34.67 2.31
CA LYS A 521 -5.50 -35.32 1.82
C LYS A 521 -4.67 -36.04 2.90
N TYR A 522 -4.97 -35.86 4.18
CA TYR A 522 -4.20 -36.50 5.25
C TYR A 522 -4.71 -37.92 5.50
N LYS A 523 -3.78 -38.85 5.73
CA LYS A 523 -4.10 -40.22 6.13
C LYS A 523 -4.57 -40.28 7.58
N ALA A 524 -3.94 -39.49 8.46
CA ALA A 524 -4.28 -39.44 9.88
C ALA A 524 -5.69 -38.87 10.11
N ILE A 525 -6.49 -39.62 10.88
CA ILE A 525 -7.81 -39.22 11.36
C ILE A 525 -7.62 -38.42 12.64
N TRP A 526 -8.34 -37.30 12.76
CA TRP A 526 -8.29 -36.47 13.97
C TRP A 526 -9.25 -36.99 15.04
N GLU A 527 -10.48 -37.27 14.64
CA GLU A 527 -11.54 -37.79 15.50
C GLU A 527 -12.46 -38.67 14.66
N GLU A 528 -12.95 -39.75 15.25
CA GLU A 528 -13.88 -40.68 14.61
C GLU A 528 -14.94 -41.09 15.62
N GLN A 529 -16.21 -40.87 15.29
CA GLN A 529 -17.36 -41.24 16.12
C GLN A 529 -18.55 -41.62 15.25
N LEU A 530 -19.48 -42.38 15.84
CA LEU A 530 -20.82 -42.59 15.29
C LEU A 530 -21.67 -41.36 15.63
N ILE A 531 -22.36 -40.82 14.63
CA ILE A 531 -23.26 -39.67 14.76
C ILE A 531 -24.69 -40.04 14.35
N ASN A 532 -25.69 -39.42 14.97
CA ASN A 532 -27.07 -39.45 14.52
C ASN A 532 -27.37 -38.20 13.67
N PRO A 533 -27.58 -38.33 12.34
CA PRO A 533 -27.89 -37.18 11.50
C PRO A 533 -29.20 -36.47 11.89
N THR A 534 -30.15 -37.18 12.50
CA THR A 534 -31.43 -36.61 12.97
C THR A 534 -31.19 -35.66 14.13
N ASP A 535 -30.39 -36.07 15.11
CA ASP A 535 -30.11 -35.27 16.30
C ASP A 535 -29.36 -33.98 15.96
N VAL A 536 -28.42 -34.07 15.02
CA VAL A 536 -27.70 -32.91 14.46
C VAL A 536 -28.66 -31.92 13.79
N ARG A 537 -29.67 -32.41 13.06
CA ARG A 537 -30.67 -31.55 12.39
C ARG A 537 -31.62 -30.90 13.39
N ASP A 538 -32.14 -31.67 14.35
CA ASP A 538 -33.03 -31.16 15.39
C ASP A 538 -32.35 -30.07 16.23
N ALA A 539 -31.09 -30.31 16.60
CA ALA A 539 -30.25 -29.34 17.30
C ALA A 539 -30.07 -28.05 16.51
N LEU A 540 -29.83 -28.17 15.20
CA LEU A 540 -29.67 -27.02 14.32
C LEU A 540 -30.97 -26.22 14.19
N LEU A 541 -32.13 -26.88 14.07
CA LEU A 541 -33.43 -26.23 14.04
C LEU A 541 -33.67 -25.37 15.29
N ILE A 542 -33.26 -25.85 16.47
CA ILE A 542 -33.39 -25.10 17.72
C ILE A 542 -32.44 -23.91 17.79
N LEU A 543 -31.23 -24.03 17.25
CA LEU A 543 -30.26 -22.93 17.20
C LEU A 543 -30.63 -21.86 16.16
N THR A 544 -31.51 -22.18 15.21
CA THR A 544 -32.02 -21.22 14.20
C THR A 544 -33.32 -20.52 14.60
N LYS A 545 -33.96 -20.95 15.69
CA LYS A 545 -35.08 -20.24 16.32
C LYS A 545 -34.54 -19.08 17.16
#